data_AF-A0A6A5QTG7-F1
#
_entry.id   AF-A0A6A5QTG7-F1
#
_cell.length_a   1.000
_cell.length_b   1.000
_cell.length_c   1.000
_cell.angle_alpha   90.00
_cell.angle_beta   90.00
_cell.angle_gamma   90.00
#
_symmetry.space_group_name_H-M   'P 1'
#
loop_
_entity.id
_entity.type
_entity.pdbx_description
1 polymer ?
#
loop_
_entity_poly.entity_id
_entity_poly.type
_entity_poly.pdbx_seq_one_letter_code
_entity_poly.pdbx_strand_id
1 'polypeptide(L)'
;MQDETTADSGLEEFEARRFGDEEEFESFFYNLEDWDIDPEDNPGVNHAAAYLRGRPNEYGMHYEALPGAVQSALISIGFEVERGTWFAVWYSFILNTMYADDRMGDKYDEGKMVGDRWTIVSKLGGAEGSFNLGIYIVKNGDGNDEKQGVLKLLSTEAMEPGIARREVSILALLQHPNIVELHQSDIPDHHHDTPWIVAEHCDRGTVAHLVRRYKDSQQPVPDLFAWQILNSLAQAVHYCHHGPLTQTHDDCSSSEPWDEITHRDIILSNIFIQTSNEADNEWEYPVTVKLGDWGCAISQSEWTNGGLKVTDLPTVDAAYKPPEAALPAEATDIYQIGLVMGCIYRTADQPDEHWETWSSSMLFPEQLLLLIASCLATEPGERPTARDLINAVQLLRDTCPVDRPVWSGDLPVMEKM
;
A
#
# COMPACT_ATOMS: atom_id res chain seq x y z
N MET A 1 -36.80 36.62 -40.83
CA MET A 1 -37.46 37.64 -40.00
C MET A 1 -38.25 36.87 -38.96
N GLN A 2 -37.87 37.09 -37.68
CA GLN A 2 -38.59 36.90 -36.40
C GLN A 2 -40.11 36.60 -36.48
N ASP A 3 -40.78 35.88 -35.58
CA ASP A 3 -40.70 35.78 -34.10
C ASP A 3 -41.46 34.50 -33.64
N GLU A 4 -41.02 33.76 -32.62
CA GLU A 4 -41.44 33.81 -31.19
C GLU A 4 -42.89 33.40 -30.86
N THR A 5 -43.02 32.68 -29.73
CA THR A 5 -44.22 32.30 -28.94
C THR A 5 -44.99 31.02 -29.33
N THR A 6 -44.77 29.95 -28.55
CA THR A 6 -45.73 29.37 -27.59
C THR A 6 -45.13 28.07 -27.03
N ALA A 7 -44.26 28.23 -26.03
CA ALA A 7 -43.81 27.16 -25.14
C ALA A 7 -44.30 27.54 -23.74
N ASP A 8 -45.62 27.51 -23.55
CA ASP A 8 -46.23 27.88 -22.27
C ASP A 8 -47.63 27.30 -22.19
N SER A 9 -47.73 26.06 -21.70
CA SER A 9 -48.97 25.44 -21.15
C SER A 9 -48.78 23.96 -20.77
N GLY A 10 -47.58 23.39 -20.89
CA GLY A 10 -47.31 21.97 -20.57
C GLY A 10 -46.45 21.75 -19.33
N LEU A 11 -45.86 22.80 -18.76
CA LEU A 11 -44.96 22.75 -17.60
C LEU A 11 -45.66 23.06 -16.27
N GLU A 12 -46.79 23.79 -16.28
CA GLU A 12 -47.48 24.19 -15.05
C GLU A 12 -48.36 23.10 -14.41
N GLU A 13 -48.64 21.99 -15.12
CA GLU A 13 -49.48 20.90 -14.57
C GLU A 13 -48.68 19.63 -14.18
N PHE A 14 -47.35 19.67 -14.33
CA PHE A 14 -46.46 18.58 -13.92
C PHE A 14 -45.62 18.91 -12.65
N GLU A 15 -45.93 20.02 -11.98
CA GLU A 15 -45.25 20.46 -10.75
C GLU A 15 -45.98 20.09 -9.44
N ALA A 16 -47.14 19.42 -9.46
CA ALA A 16 -47.98 19.33 -8.25
C ALA A 16 -47.95 18.00 -7.47
N ARG A 17 -47.12 16.99 -7.84
CA ARG A 17 -47.10 15.71 -7.09
C ARG A 17 -45.76 14.99 -7.16
N ARG A 18 -44.81 15.35 -6.29
CA ARG A 18 -44.08 14.42 -5.38
C ARG A 18 -42.99 15.15 -4.57
N PHE A 19 -43.39 15.96 -3.60
CA PHE A 19 -42.52 16.30 -2.48
C PHE A 19 -43.39 16.20 -1.22
N GLY A 20 -43.04 15.25 -0.36
CA GLY A 20 -43.41 15.32 1.05
C GLY A 20 -42.35 16.19 1.69
N ASP A 21 -42.77 17.40 2.09
CA ASP A 21 -42.05 18.44 2.80
C ASP A 21 -40.78 19.03 2.16
N GLU A 22 -40.94 20.25 1.61
CA GLU A 22 -39.84 21.21 1.35
C GLU A 22 -38.99 21.48 2.61
N GLU A 23 -39.54 21.28 3.82
CA GLU A 23 -38.82 21.42 5.08
C GLU A 23 -37.69 20.38 5.27
N GLU A 24 -37.83 19.13 4.77
CA GLU A 24 -36.74 18.12 4.86
C GLU A 24 -35.61 18.39 3.87
N PHE A 25 -35.95 18.91 2.68
CA PHE A 25 -34.98 19.27 1.66
C PHE A 25 -34.19 20.51 2.08
N GLU A 26 -34.86 21.58 2.55
CA GLU A 26 -34.17 22.76 3.09
C GLU A 26 -33.42 22.47 4.40
N SER A 27 -33.94 21.60 5.28
CA SER A 27 -33.24 21.20 6.53
C SER A 27 -31.93 20.44 6.26
N PHE A 28 -31.88 19.59 5.23
CA PHE A 28 -30.64 18.91 4.84
C PHE A 28 -29.56 19.90 4.35
N PHE A 29 -29.96 20.91 3.58
CA PHE A 29 -29.04 21.96 3.11
C PHE A 29 -28.68 22.99 4.17
N TYR A 30 -29.56 23.26 5.14
CA TYR A 30 -29.25 24.08 6.31
C TYR A 30 -28.19 23.42 7.20
N ASN A 31 -28.22 22.09 7.33
CA ASN A 31 -27.23 21.35 8.12
C ASN A 31 -25.83 21.31 7.49
N LEU A 32 -25.65 21.66 6.20
CA LEU A 32 -24.32 21.84 5.60
C LEU A 32 -23.62 23.13 6.07
N GLU A 33 -24.36 24.10 6.64
CA GLU A 33 -23.80 25.33 7.23
C GLU A 33 -23.24 25.10 8.65
N ASP A 34 -23.66 24.03 9.33
CA ASP A 34 -23.18 23.64 10.66
C ASP A 34 -21.98 22.68 10.59
N TRP A 35 -21.58 22.25 9.39
CA TRP A 35 -20.32 21.54 9.21
C TRP A 35 -19.25 22.63 9.07
N ASP A 36 -18.44 22.80 10.12
CA ASP A 36 -17.27 23.66 10.15
C ASP A 36 -16.18 23.08 9.21
N ILE A 37 -16.48 23.08 7.91
CA ILE A 37 -15.62 22.58 6.84
C ILE A 37 -14.88 23.79 6.30
N ASP A 38 -13.59 23.85 6.58
CA ASP A 38 -12.72 24.88 6.02
C ASP A 38 -12.85 24.85 4.48
N PRO A 39 -13.20 25.97 3.83
CA PRO A 39 -13.28 26.07 2.38
C PRO A 39 -11.98 25.70 1.64
N GLU A 40 -10.84 25.79 2.29
CA GLU A 40 -9.54 25.35 1.76
C GLU A 40 -9.35 23.82 1.82
N ASP A 41 -10.00 23.14 2.77
CA ASP A 41 -9.83 21.70 3.05
C ASP A 41 -10.84 20.79 2.32
N ASN A 42 -11.92 21.34 1.76
CA ASN A 42 -12.95 20.56 1.07
C ASN A 42 -13.65 21.37 -0.06
N PRO A 43 -12.90 21.76 -1.11
CA PRO A 43 -13.44 22.56 -2.20
C PRO A 43 -14.55 21.83 -2.96
N GLY A 44 -14.59 20.50 -2.97
CA GLY A 44 -15.65 19.70 -3.60
C GLY A 44 -17.04 19.91 -2.99
N VAL A 45 -17.17 19.78 -1.67
CA VAL A 45 -18.44 19.96 -0.95
C VAL A 45 -19.00 21.38 -1.15
N ASN A 46 -18.10 22.37 -1.16
CA ASN A 46 -18.46 23.77 -1.38
C ASN A 46 -18.82 24.09 -2.84
N HIS A 47 -18.18 23.43 -3.83
CA HIS A 47 -18.55 23.60 -5.24
C HIS A 47 -19.96 23.11 -5.53
N ALA A 48 -20.38 22.01 -4.92
CA ALA A 48 -21.73 21.49 -5.10
C ALA A 48 -22.78 22.29 -4.34
N ALA A 49 -22.47 22.70 -3.10
CA ALA A 49 -23.32 23.62 -2.36
C ALA A 49 -23.51 24.95 -3.12
N ALA A 50 -22.45 25.52 -3.71
CA ALA A 50 -22.51 26.77 -4.47
C ALA A 50 -23.19 26.63 -5.83
N TYR A 51 -22.93 25.55 -6.58
CA TYR A 51 -23.57 25.25 -7.85
C TYR A 51 -25.09 25.02 -7.69
N LEU A 52 -25.50 24.29 -6.65
CA LEU A 52 -26.92 24.05 -6.34
C LEU A 52 -27.62 25.31 -5.82
N ARG A 53 -26.89 26.23 -5.17
CA ARG A 53 -27.44 27.50 -4.62
C ARG A 53 -27.39 28.68 -5.59
N GLY A 54 -26.66 28.59 -6.70
CA GLY A 54 -26.50 29.69 -7.67
C GLY A 54 -25.85 30.95 -7.09
N ARG A 55 -25.06 30.83 -6.02
CA ARG A 55 -24.44 31.97 -5.31
C ARG A 55 -22.92 32.01 -5.50
N PRO A 56 -22.30 33.20 -5.62
CA PRO A 56 -20.84 33.36 -5.49
C PRO A 56 -20.41 33.09 -4.04
N ASN A 57 -19.14 32.72 -3.84
CA ASN A 57 -18.60 32.55 -2.48
C ASN A 57 -18.45 33.88 -1.73
N GLU A 58 -18.09 33.78 -0.45
CA GLU A 58 -17.81 34.91 0.44
C GLU A 58 -16.73 35.88 -0.07
N TYR A 59 -15.95 35.47 -1.08
CA TYR A 59 -14.94 36.28 -1.77
C TYR A 59 -15.45 36.94 -3.06
N GLY A 60 -16.74 36.81 -3.40
CA GLY A 60 -17.35 37.45 -4.57
C GLY A 60 -16.89 36.88 -5.92
N MET A 61 -16.24 35.71 -5.92
CA MET A 61 -15.85 35.02 -7.15
C MET A 61 -17.00 34.14 -7.64
N HIS A 62 -17.33 34.25 -8.93
CA HIS A 62 -18.12 33.22 -9.60
C HIS A 62 -17.22 31.98 -9.75
N TYR A 63 -17.60 30.87 -9.11
CA TYR A 63 -16.96 29.58 -9.38
C TYR A 63 -17.07 29.30 -10.89
N GLU A 64 -15.94 29.01 -11.53
CA GLU A 64 -15.93 28.59 -12.93
C GLU A 64 -16.85 27.37 -13.05
N ALA A 65 -17.71 27.38 -14.08
CA ALA A 65 -18.76 26.39 -14.24
C ALA A 65 -18.21 24.96 -14.11
N LEU A 66 -18.90 24.12 -13.33
CA LEU A 66 -18.56 22.70 -13.18
C LEU A 66 -18.22 22.10 -14.56
N PRO A 67 -17.11 21.35 -14.71
CA PRO A 67 -16.76 20.71 -15.97
C PRO A 67 -17.97 19.98 -16.56
N GLY A 68 -18.19 20.08 -17.87
CA GLY A 68 -19.41 19.55 -18.52
C GLY A 68 -19.67 18.05 -18.28
N ALA A 69 -18.62 17.28 -17.97
CA ALA A 69 -18.72 15.89 -17.55
C ALA A 69 -19.43 15.74 -16.18
N VAL A 70 -19.16 16.64 -15.22
CA VAL A 70 -19.83 16.70 -13.91
C VAL A 70 -21.31 16.98 -14.09
N GLN A 71 -21.66 17.97 -14.91
CA GLN A 71 -23.05 18.34 -15.19
C GLN A 71 -23.82 17.18 -15.80
N SER A 72 -23.19 16.43 -16.72
CA SER A 72 -23.79 15.27 -17.37
C SER A 72 -23.99 14.09 -16.41
N ALA A 73 -23.02 13.83 -15.51
CA ALA A 73 -23.14 12.81 -14.47
C ALA A 73 -24.28 13.15 -13.49
N LEU A 74 -24.33 14.40 -13.00
CA LEU A 74 -25.38 14.91 -12.11
C LEU A 74 -26.79 14.72 -12.68
N ILE A 75 -26.99 15.06 -13.97
CA ILE A 75 -28.28 14.91 -14.66
C ILE A 75 -28.68 13.44 -14.78
N SER A 76 -27.72 12.54 -15.00
CA SER A 76 -27.99 11.11 -15.17
C SER A 76 -28.28 10.40 -13.84
N ILE A 77 -27.87 10.96 -12.71
CA ILE A 77 -27.97 10.35 -11.37
C ILE A 77 -29.17 10.90 -10.55
N GLY A 78 -29.68 12.10 -10.90
CA GLY A 78 -30.78 12.79 -10.19
C GLY A 78 -32.15 12.08 -10.17
N PHE A 79 -32.23 10.78 -10.46
CA PHE A 79 -33.48 10.01 -10.51
C PHE A 79 -33.64 8.93 -9.43
N GLU A 80 -32.61 8.51 -8.70
CA GLU A 80 -32.75 7.40 -7.74
C GLU A 80 -31.78 7.42 -6.55
N VAL A 81 -31.95 8.28 -5.54
CA VAL A 81 -31.47 7.94 -4.17
C VAL A 81 -32.33 8.61 -3.10
N GLU A 82 -33.24 7.84 -2.50
CA GLU A 82 -33.68 8.06 -1.11
C GLU A 82 -32.54 7.58 -0.18
N ARG A 83 -31.84 8.51 0.50
CA ARG A 83 -31.12 8.41 1.81
C ARG A 83 -29.94 9.41 1.86
N GLY A 84 -30.13 10.53 2.57
CA GLY A 84 -29.29 11.74 2.50
C GLY A 84 -27.83 11.64 2.99
N THR A 85 -27.44 10.69 3.85
CA THR A 85 -26.05 10.62 4.35
C THR A 85 -25.08 9.88 3.42
N TRP A 86 -25.52 8.79 2.80
CA TRP A 86 -24.70 8.03 1.86
C TRP A 86 -24.46 8.79 0.55
N PHE A 87 -25.44 9.62 0.16
CA PHE A 87 -25.31 10.47 -1.01
C PHE A 87 -24.18 11.50 -0.83
N ALA A 88 -24.11 12.20 0.31
CA ALA A 88 -23.07 13.20 0.56
C ALA A 88 -21.64 12.60 0.58
N VAL A 89 -21.46 11.45 1.22
CA VAL A 89 -20.15 10.75 1.27
C VAL A 89 -19.72 10.31 -0.12
N TRP A 90 -20.63 9.66 -0.86
CA TRP A 90 -20.37 9.21 -2.23
C TRP A 90 -20.09 10.39 -3.18
N TYR A 91 -20.81 11.49 -3.00
CA TYR A 91 -20.67 12.68 -3.78
C TYR A 91 -19.34 13.41 -3.52
N SER A 92 -18.93 13.53 -2.24
CA SER A 92 -17.62 14.04 -1.86
C SER A 92 -16.49 13.19 -2.47
N PHE A 93 -16.62 11.86 -2.39
CA PHE A 93 -15.67 10.94 -3.02
C PHE A 93 -15.52 11.18 -4.53
N ILE A 94 -16.65 11.35 -5.25
CA ILE A 94 -16.61 11.65 -6.69
C ILE A 94 -15.86 12.96 -6.95
N LEU A 95 -16.19 14.03 -6.24
CA LEU A 95 -15.55 15.32 -6.47
C LEU A 95 -14.06 15.28 -6.14
N ASN A 96 -13.68 14.67 -5.01
CA ASN A 96 -12.27 14.53 -4.64
C ASN A 96 -11.48 13.76 -5.69
N THR A 97 -12.08 12.71 -6.26
CA THR A 97 -11.49 11.93 -7.36
C THR A 97 -11.31 12.81 -8.61
N MET A 98 -12.34 13.58 -9.00
CA MET A 98 -12.27 14.43 -10.19
C MET A 98 -11.24 15.56 -10.06
N TYR A 99 -11.15 16.20 -8.88
CA TYR A 99 -10.12 17.22 -8.63
C TYR A 99 -8.72 16.62 -8.59
N ALA A 100 -8.56 15.43 -8.01
CA ALA A 100 -7.29 14.72 -8.03
C ALA A 100 -6.84 14.40 -9.47
N ASP A 101 -7.75 13.89 -10.31
CA ASP A 101 -7.47 13.57 -11.71
C ASP A 101 -7.10 14.83 -12.54
N ASP A 102 -7.84 15.92 -12.37
CA ASP A 102 -7.56 17.20 -13.06
C ASP A 102 -6.19 17.76 -12.66
N ARG A 103 -5.86 17.74 -11.37
CA ARG A 103 -4.57 18.21 -10.86
C ARG A 103 -3.42 17.28 -11.22
N MET A 104 -3.67 15.97 -11.36
CA MET A 104 -2.69 15.02 -11.85
C MET A 104 -2.33 15.34 -13.31
N GLY A 105 -3.32 15.54 -14.17
CA GLY A 105 -3.14 15.91 -15.56
C GLY A 105 -2.14 14.98 -16.28
N ASP A 106 -1.20 15.57 -17.03
CA ASP A 106 -0.14 14.86 -17.76
C ASP A 106 1.21 14.84 -16.99
N LYS A 107 1.21 15.18 -15.69
CA LYS A 107 2.45 15.33 -14.88
C LYS A 107 3.25 14.05 -14.79
N TYR A 108 2.59 12.89 -14.82
CA TYR A 108 3.19 11.58 -14.63
C TYR A 108 3.21 10.71 -15.90
N ASP A 109 3.05 11.33 -17.06
CA ASP A 109 3.19 10.64 -18.34
C ASP A 109 4.65 10.23 -18.63
N GLU A 110 4.83 9.25 -19.51
CA GLU A 110 6.17 8.82 -19.94
C GLU A 110 6.99 9.99 -20.51
N GLY A 111 8.26 10.06 -20.11
CA GLY A 111 9.19 11.14 -20.47
C GLY A 111 9.10 12.38 -19.58
N LYS A 112 8.12 12.47 -18.68
CA LYS A 112 8.04 13.57 -17.69
C LYS A 112 9.04 13.37 -16.55
N MET A 113 9.37 14.47 -15.88
CA MET A 113 10.31 14.48 -14.76
C MET A 113 9.58 14.67 -13.44
N VAL A 114 9.99 13.94 -12.41
CA VAL A 114 9.47 13.97 -11.05
C VAL A 114 10.60 14.27 -10.08
N GLY A 115 10.34 15.17 -9.12
CA GLY A 115 11.30 15.52 -8.08
C GLY A 115 12.62 16.10 -8.59
N ASP A 116 12.59 16.78 -9.74
CA ASP A 116 13.76 17.38 -10.44
C ASP A 116 14.90 16.42 -10.78
N ARG A 117 14.67 15.12 -10.64
CA ARG A 117 15.71 14.09 -10.76
C ARG A 117 15.29 12.89 -11.59
N TRP A 118 14.03 12.46 -11.48
CA TRP A 118 13.59 11.16 -11.99
C TRP A 118 12.79 11.32 -13.27
N THR A 119 13.24 10.72 -14.36
CA THR A 119 12.46 10.68 -15.61
C THR A 119 11.63 9.41 -15.65
N ILE A 120 10.33 9.55 -15.89
CA ILE A 120 9.39 8.43 -16.05
C ILE A 120 9.68 7.71 -17.36
N VAL A 121 9.96 6.42 -17.27
CA VAL A 121 10.32 5.58 -18.42
C VAL A 121 9.12 4.82 -18.94
N SER A 122 8.42 4.13 -18.04
CA SER A 122 7.31 3.26 -18.41
C SER A 122 6.42 2.97 -17.22
N LYS A 123 5.11 2.84 -17.47
CA LYS A 123 4.18 2.33 -16.46
C LYS A 123 4.35 0.82 -16.27
N LEU A 124 4.51 0.36 -15.03
CA LEU A 124 4.45 -1.07 -14.70
C LEU A 124 2.98 -1.50 -14.67
N GLY A 125 2.59 -2.36 -15.61
CA GLY A 125 1.24 -2.95 -15.61
C GLY A 125 1.09 -3.97 -14.48
N GLY A 126 -0.07 -4.00 -13.83
CA GLY A 126 -0.47 -5.12 -12.97
C GLY A 126 -0.45 -4.91 -11.45
N ALA A 127 -0.25 -3.70 -10.94
CA ALA A 127 -0.47 -3.42 -9.52
C ALA A 127 -1.95 -3.10 -9.26
N GLU A 128 -2.81 -4.11 -9.34
CA GLU A 128 -4.17 -4.05 -8.76
C GLU A 128 -4.02 -4.07 -7.23
N GLY A 129 -3.82 -2.90 -6.65
CA GLY A 129 -3.88 -2.65 -5.21
C GLY A 129 -4.84 -1.51 -4.94
N SER A 130 -5.61 -1.58 -3.84
CA SER A 130 -6.76 -0.70 -3.55
C SER A 130 -6.42 0.79 -3.41
N PHE A 131 -5.14 1.18 -3.43
CA PHE A 131 -4.67 2.54 -3.09
C PHE A 131 -3.54 3.09 -3.98
N ASN A 132 -3.18 2.40 -5.08
CA ASN A 132 -2.08 2.82 -5.95
C ASN A 132 -2.62 3.45 -7.24
N LEU A 133 -2.43 4.76 -7.42
CA LEU A 133 -2.84 5.48 -8.64
C LEU A 133 -1.95 5.11 -9.86
N GLY A 134 -0.81 4.49 -9.60
CA GLY A 134 0.03 3.86 -10.60
C GLY A 134 1.44 3.58 -10.10
N ILE A 135 2.10 2.61 -10.72
CA ILE A 135 3.49 2.28 -10.47
C ILE A 135 4.27 2.44 -11.78
N TYR A 136 5.42 3.09 -11.73
CA TYR A 136 6.23 3.43 -12.90
C TYR A 136 7.70 3.11 -12.65
N ILE A 137 8.41 2.69 -13.69
CA ILE A 137 9.87 2.69 -13.69
C ILE A 137 10.35 4.11 -13.97
N VAL A 138 11.26 4.60 -13.14
CA VAL A 138 11.95 5.87 -13.34
C VAL A 138 13.45 5.67 -13.47
N LYS A 139 14.12 6.59 -14.16
CA LYS A 139 15.58 6.66 -14.25
C LYS A 139 16.09 7.98 -13.71
N ASN A 140 17.21 7.93 -13.01
CA ASN A 140 17.91 9.14 -12.58
C ASN A 140 18.43 9.90 -13.81
N GLY A 141 18.08 11.19 -13.91
CA GLY A 141 18.49 12.10 -14.98
C GLY A 141 19.88 12.72 -14.77
N ASP A 142 20.48 12.55 -13.59
CA ASP A 142 21.86 12.94 -13.29
C ASP A 142 22.81 12.00 -14.05
N GLY A 143 23.13 12.33 -15.31
CA GLY A 143 23.77 11.51 -16.37
C GLY A 143 25.12 10.81 -16.10
N ASN A 144 25.45 10.48 -14.86
CA ASN A 144 26.56 9.61 -14.47
C ASN A 144 26.11 8.26 -13.87
N ASP A 145 24.85 8.11 -13.45
CA ASP A 145 24.31 6.86 -12.89
C ASP A 145 22.98 6.48 -13.56
N GLU A 146 22.95 5.38 -14.31
CA GLU A 146 21.70 4.77 -14.82
C GLU A 146 20.90 4.09 -13.70
N LYS A 147 20.88 4.65 -12.49
CA LYS A 147 20.13 4.08 -11.36
C LYS A 147 18.64 4.15 -11.67
N GLN A 148 18.00 2.98 -11.67
CA GLN A 148 16.55 2.86 -11.79
C GLN A 148 15.90 2.99 -10.41
N GLY A 149 14.67 3.51 -10.40
CA GLY A 149 13.79 3.52 -9.24
C GLY A 149 12.38 3.12 -9.64
N VAL A 150 11.55 2.85 -8.63
CA VAL A 150 10.12 2.62 -8.78
C VAL A 150 9.39 3.82 -8.23
N LEU A 151 8.66 4.55 -9.08
CA LEU A 151 7.74 5.60 -8.69
C LEU A 151 6.37 5.00 -8.38
N LYS A 152 5.91 5.15 -7.15
CA LYS A 152 4.57 4.80 -6.67
C LYS A 152 3.79 6.09 -6.46
N LEU A 153 2.68 6.25 -7.18
CA LEU A 153 1.72 7.32 -6.97
C LEU A 153 0.70 6.87 -5.93
N LEU A 154 0.57 7.64 -4.86
CA LEU A 154 -0.28 7.34 -3.72
C LEU A 154 -1.64 8.03 -3.89
N SER A 155 -2.68 7.48 -3.27
CA SER A 155 -3.95 8.19 -3.11
C SER A 155 -3.72 9.58 -2.50
N THR A 156 -4.49 10.55 -2.97
CA THR A 156 -4.42 11.91 -2.43
C THR A 156 -4.85 11.95 -0.97
N GLU A 157 -4.34 12.91 -0.20
CA GLU A 157 -4.73 13.13 1.20
C GLU A 157 -6.23 13.48 1.31
N ALA A 158 -6.86 13.96 0.23
CA ALA A 158 -8.30 14.17 0.11
C ALA A 158 -9.12 12.87 0.11
N MET A 159 -8.54 11.76 -0.32
CA MET A 159 -9.19 10.46 -0.44
C MET A 159 -8.86 9.55 0.76
N GLU A 160 -7.59 9.54 1.18
CA GLU A 160 -7.08 8.66 2.22
C GLU A 160 -6.21 9.45 3.23
N PRO A 161 -6.84 10.22 4.14
CA PRO A 161 -6.11 11.14 5.02
C PRO A 161 -5.08 10.43 5.89
N GLY A 162 -3.85 10.95 5.87
CA GLY A 162 -2.72 10.51 6.67
C GLY A 162 -2.03 9.24 6.19
N ILE A 163 -2.61 8.46 5.26
CA ILE A 163 -2.00 7.20 4.79
C ILE A 163 -0.70 7.48 4.04
N ALA A 164 -0.69 8.41 3.08
CA ALA A 164 0.50 8.71 2.28
C ALA A 164 1.61 9.30 3.15
N ARG A 165 1.29 10.29 3.99
CA ARG A 165 2.25 10.85 4.96
C ARG A 165 2.82 9.79 5.90
N ARG A 166 2.01 8.85 6.38
CA ARG A 166 2.46 7.74 7.24
C ARG A 166 3.44 6.85 6.51
N GLU A 167 3.09 6.38 5.31
CA GLU A 167 3.94 5.50 4.51
C GLU A 167 5.31 6.14 4.25
N VAL A 168 5.33 7.42 3.82
CA VAL A 168 6.57 8.18 3.62
C VAL A 168 7.37 8.32 4.90
N SER A 169 6.72 8.67 6.02
CA SER A 169 7.41 8.90 7.30
C SER A 169 8.04 7.62 7.84
N ILE A 170 7.33 6.49 7.75
CA ILE A 170 7.85 5.19 8.15
C ILE A 170 9.03 4.80 7.26
N LEU A 171 8.84 4.82 5.94
CA LEU A 171 9.87 4.35 5.01
C LEU A 171 11.15 5.20 5.06
N ALA A 172 11.05 6.49 5.37
CA ALA A 172 12.19 7.38 5.56
C ALA A 172 13.08 7.01 6.76
N LEU A 173 12.55 6.30 7.77
CA LEU A 173 13.27 5.87 8.97
C LEU A 173 14.02 4.53 8.77
N LEU A 174 13.63 3.76 7.76
CA LEU A 174 14.08 2.38 7.59
C LEU A 174 15.34 2.33 6.72
N GLN A 175 16.45 1.87 7.31
CA GLN A 175 17.73 1.69 6.63
C GLN A 175 18.27 0.29 6.94
N HIS A 176 17.90 -0.68 6.11
CA HIS A 176 18.27 -2.08 6.32
C HIS A 176 18.42 -2.82 4.98
N PRO A 177 19.41 -3.73 4.81
CA PRO A 177 19.64 -4.43 3.55
C PRO A 177 18.44 -5.25 3.06
N ASN A 178 17.63 -5.78 3.99
CA ASN A 178 16.40 -6.53 3.67
C ASN A 178 15.14 -5.67 3.64
N ILE A 179 15.26 -4.35 3.53
CA ILE A 179 14.14 -3.42 3.33
C ILE A 179 14.39 -2.64 2.04
N VAL A 180 13.32 -2.36 1.29
CA VAL A 180 13.35 -1.48 0.11
C VAL A 180 13.69 -0.05 0.54
N GLU A 181 14.70 0.56 -0.09
CA GLU A 181 15.16 1.91 0.26
C GLU A 181 14.26 3.00 -0.35
N LEU A 182 13.97 4.05 0.44
CA LEU A 182 13.40 5.30 -0.07
C LEU A 182 14.49 6.14 -0.75
N HIS A 183 14.32 6.48 -2.02
CA HIS A 183 15.22 7.41 -2.70
C HIS A 183 14.75 8.86 -2.60
N GLN A 184 13.45 9.09 -2.79
CA GLN A 184 12.84 10.42 -2.77
C GLN A 184 11.33 10.30 -2.59
N SER A 185 10.69 11.33 -2.05
CA SER A 185 9.23 11.41 -1.95
C SER A 185 8.79 12.87 -1.99
N ASP A 186 7.51 13.08 -2.21
CA ASP A 186 6.86 14.37 -2.04
C ASP A 186 5.46 14.16 -1.44
N ILE A 187 5.16 14.95 -0.41
CA ILE A 187 3.83 15.05 0.20
C ILE A 187 3.39 16.51 -0.01
N PRO A 188 2.62 16.78 -1.07
CA PRO A 188 2.17 18.13 -1.39
C PRO A 188 1.34 18.75 -0.25
N ASP A 189 1.43 20.06 -0.08
CA ASP A 189 0.61 20.80 0.89
C ASP A 189 -0.87 20.80 0.51
N HIS A 190 -1.18 20.80 -0.80
CA HIS A 190 -2.54 20.81 -1.29
C HIS A 190 -3.12 19.40 -1.27
N HIS A 191 -4.20 19.18 -0.53
CA HIS A 191 -4.78 17.85 -0.26
C HIS A 191 -5.20 17.05 -1.52
N HIS A 192 -5.57 17.70 -2.63
CA HIS A 192 -5.85 17.04 -3.93
C HIS A 192 -4.61 16.79 -4.82
N ASP A 193 -3.43 17.30 -4.48
CA ASP A 193 -2.23 16.99 -5.24
C ASP A 193 -1.76 15.55 -4.91
N THR A 194 -1.35 14.81 -5.94
CA THR A 194 -0.92 13.42 -5.81
C THR A 194 0.41 13.29 -5.08
N PRO A 195 0.45 12.69 -3.88
CA PRO A 195 1.69 12.34 -3.20
C PRO A 195 2.37 11.18 -3.93
N TRP A 196 3.70 11.13 -3.84
CA TRP A 196 4.46 10.08 -4.52
C TRP A 196 5.73 9.69 -3.78
N ILE A 197 6.16 8.46 -4.05
CA ILE A 197 7.39 7.87 -3.54
C ILE A 197 8.20 7.34 -4.72
N VAL A 198 9.50 7.64 -4.75
CA VAL A 198 10.48 6.92 -5.55
C VAL A 198 11.30 6.03 -4.62
N ALA A 199 11.17 4.72 -4.81
CA ALA A 199 11.85 3.69 -4.05
C ALA A 199 12.89 2.93 -4.91
N GLU A 200 13.70 2.12 -4.26
CA GLU A 200 14.61 1.17 -4.89
C GLU A 200 13.90 0.25 -5.88
N HIS A 201 14.48 0.08 -7.07
CA HIS A 201 14.01 -0.89 -8.06
C HIS A 201 14.69 -2.25 -7.87
N CYS A 202 13.90 -3.26 -7.52
CA CYS A 202 14.36 -4.65 -7.37
C CYS A 202 14.29 -5.42 -8.70
N ASP A 203 15.45 -5.67 -9.32
CA ASP A 203 15.57 -6.13 -10.73
C ASP A 203 15.19 -7.59 -11.03
N ARG A 204 14.65 -8.32 -10.05
CA ARG A 204 14.13 -9.70 -10.22
C ARG A 204 12.64 -9.80 -9.90
N GLY A 205 11.93 -8.68 -9.68
CA GLY A 205 10.51 -8.72 -9.35
C GLY A 205 10.25 -9.21 -7.93
N THR A 206 9.16 -9.96 -7.74
CA THR A 206 8.61 -10.32 -6.42
C THR A 206 8.65 -11.82 -6.18
N VAL A 207 8.51 -12.23 -4.92
CA VAL A 207 8.36 -13.65 -4.56
C VAL A 207 7.07 -14.24 -5.14
N ALA A 208 6.00 -13.46 -5.30
CA ALA A 208 4.80 -13.90 -6.02
C ALA A 208 5.10 -14.32 -7.46
N HIS A 209 5.88 -13.51 -8.20
CA HIS A 209 6.32 -13.86 -9.56
C HIS A 209 7.15 -15.14 -9.57
N LEU A 210 8.06 -15.29 -8.60
CA LEU A 210 8.90 -16.48 -8.45
C LEU A 210 8.08 -17.75 -8.18
N VAL A 211 7.19 -17.71 -7.19
CA VAL A 211 6.38 -18.87 -6.80
C VAL A 211 5.46 -19.29 -7.95
N ARG A 212 4.87 -18.33 -8.66
CA ARG A 212 4.06 -18.61 -9.86
C ARG A 212 4.88 -19.32 -10.94
N ARG A 213 6.12 -18.88 -11.18
CA ARG A 213 7.01 -19.53 -12.15
C ARG A 213 7.30 -20.99 -11.76
N TYR A 214 7.62 -21.25 -10.49
CA TYR A 214 7.86 -22.60 -10.00
C TYR A 214 6.60 -23.47 -10.12
N LYS A 215 5.44 -22.92 -9.76
CA LYS A 215 4.12 -23.57 -9.91
C LYS A 215 3.85 -23.96 -11.36
N ASP A 216 4.02 -23.03 -12.30
CA ASP A 216 3.79 -23.23 -13.73
C ASP A 216 4.77 -24.27 -14.32
N SER A 217 6.00 -24.31 -13.81
CA SER A 217 7.01 -25.32 -14.20
C SER A 217 6.86 -26.67 -13.50
N GLN A 218 5.90 -26.80 -12.58
CA GLN A 218 5.70 -27.97 -11.71
C GLN A 218 6.95 -28.39 -10.94
N GLN A 219 7.78 -27.41 -10.56
CA GLN A 219 8.97 -27.61 -9.74
C GLN A 219 8.78 -26.96 -8.37
N PRO A 220 9.35 -27.54 -7.30
CA PRO A 220 9.34 -26.89 -5.99
C PRO A 220 10.31 -25.70 -5.98
N VAL A 221 10.00 -24.68 -5.15
CA VAL A 221 10.98 -23.64 -4.82
C VAL A 221 12.18 -24.27 -4.10
N PRO A 222 13.44 -23.98 -4.48
CA PRO A 222 14.62 -24.57 -3.85
C PRO A 222 14.72 -24.25 -2.35
N ASP A 223 15.02 -25.26 -1.54
CA ASP A 223 15.15 -25.16 -0.08
C ASP A 223 16.05 -24.04 0.38
N LEU A 224 17.24 -23.93 -0.22
CA LEU A 224 18.21 -22.90 0.13
C LEU A 224 17.62 -21.50 -0.05
N PHE A 225 16.78 -21.31 -1.07
CA PHE A 225 16.14 -20.03 -1.33
C PHE A 225 15.01 -19.76 -0.34
N ALA A 226 14.22 -20.77 0.00
CA ALA A 226 13.20 -20.67 1.06
C ALA A 226 13.83 -20.24 2.40
N TRP A 227 14.96 -20.83 2.78
CA TRP A 227 15.72 -20.42 3.97
C TRP A 227 16.24 -18.99 3.89
N GLN A 228 16.72 -18.56 2.72
CA GLN A 228 17.18 -17.19 2.50
C GLN A 228 16.04 -16.17 2.62
N ILE A 229 14.85 -16.49 2.11
CA ILE A 229 13.65 -15.66 2.28
C ILE A 229 13.29 -15.55 3.76
N LEU A 230 13.15 -16.68 4.47
CA LEU A 230 12.82 -16.69 5.90
C LEU A 230 13.79 -15.83 6.72
N ASN A 231 15.09 -16.00 6.50
CA ASN A 231 16.12 -15.24 7.20
C ASN A 231 16.06 -13.74 6.90
N SER A 232 15.78 -13.38 5.65
CA SER A 232 15.72 -11.98 5.22
C SER A 232 14.50 -11.27 5.80
N LEU A 233 13.34 -11.94 5.81
CA LEU A 233 12.12 -11.41 6.43
C LEU A 233 12.28 -11.30 7.95
N ALA A 234 12.85 -12.31 8.60
CA ALA A 234 13.09 -12.27 10.04
C ALA A 234 14.05 -11.12 10.42
N GLN A 235 15.11 -10.87 9.64
CA GLN A 235 15.99 -9.72 9.86
C GLN A 235 15.28 -8.38 9.65
N ALA A 236 14.47 -8.25 8.60
CA ALA A 236 13.69 -7.04 8.34
C ALA A 236 12.69 -6.75 9.47
N VAL A 237 11.89 -7.73 9.87
CA VAL A 237 10.92 -7.60 10.97
C VAL A 237 11.64 -7.31 12.30
N HIS A 238 12.74 -8.00 12.59
CA HIS A 238 13.53 -7.73 13.78
C HIS A 238 14.02 -6.27 13.82
N TYR A 239 14.48 -5.73 12.69
CA TYR A 239 14.88 -4.33 12.58
C TYR A 239 13.69 -3.37 12.82
N CYS A 240 12.51 -3.66 12.26
CA CYS A 240 11.33 -2.80 12.44
C CYS A 240 10.86 -2.73 13.91
N HIS A 241 10.90 -3.85 14.62
CA HIS A 241 10.41 -3.94 16.01
C HIS A 241 11.44 -3.52 17.06
N HIS A 242 12.73 -3.53 16.74
CA HIS A 242 13.78 -3.26 17.74
C HIS A 242 14.81 -2.20 17.33
N GLY A 243 14.71 -1.69 16.10
CA GLY A 243 15.60 -0.69 15.56
C GLY A 243 17.01 -1.19 15.22
N PRO A 244 17.90 -0.26 14.82
CA PRO A 244 19.29 -0.57 14.54
C PRO A 244 20.01 -1.12 15.78
N LEU A 245 20.79 -2.20 15.62
CA LEU A 245 21.56 -2.84 16.69
C LEU A 245 22.55 -1.89 17.42
N THR A 246 22.90 -0.77 16.80
CA THR A 246 23.83 0.24 17.35
C THR A 246 23.21 1.12 18.44
N GLN A 247 21.92 1.02 18.73
CA GLN A 247 21.30 1.68 19.89
C GLN A 247 21.57 0.91 21.19
N THR A 248 22.79 0.42 21.38
CA THR A 248 23.26 0.03 22.71
C THR A 248 23.24 1.27 23.59
N HIS A 249 22.65 1.14 24.79
CA HIS A 249 22.38 2.16 25.82
C HIS A 249 23.50 3.15 26.22
N ASP A 250 24.67 3.14 25.56
CA ASP A 250 25.86 3.91 25.92
C ASP A 250 26.16 5.10 24.98
N ASP A 251 25.54 5.21 23.80
CA ASP A 251 25.72 6.38 22.91
C ASP A 251 24.61 7.44 23.13
N CYS A 252 24.78 8.22 24.20
CA CYS A 252 23.91 9.32 24.63
C CYS A 252 23.91 10.56 23.69
N SER A 253 23.90 10.40 22.36
CA SER A 253 23.94 11.55 21.43
C SER A 253 22.83 11.61 20.38
N SER A 254 21.94 10.61 20.29
CA SER A 254 20.65 10.73 19.60
C SER A 254 19.51 10.39 20.57
N SER A 255 18.62 11.35 20.77
CA SER A 255 17.85 11.55 22.00
C SER A 255 16.39 11.10 21.98
N GLU A 256 16.01 10.10 21.17
CA GLU A 256 14.68 9.47 21.27
C GLU A 256 14.75 7.94 21.13
N PRO A 257 13.93 7.19 21.90
CA PRO A 257 13.85 5.73 21.77
C PRO A 257 13.28 5.34 20.40
N TRP A 258 13.70 4.17 19.88
CA TRP A 258 13.12 3.60 18.66
C TRP A 258 11.59 3.42 18.81
N ASP A 259 10.83 3.94 17.86
CA ASP A 259 9.39 3.72 17.76
C ASP A 259 9.16 2.45 16.94
N GLU A 260 8.67 1.39 17.58
CA GLU A 260 8.50 0.08 16.98
C GLU A 260 7.52 0.17 15.79
N ILE A 261 7.84 -0.48 14.67
CA ILE A 261 7.03 -0.44 13.45
C ILE A 261 6.52 -1.85 13.16
N THR A 262 5.20 -2.00 13.02
CA THR A 262 4.58 -3.24 12.52
C THR A 262 4.23 -3.06 11.05
N HIS A 263 4.61 -4.01 10.17
CA HIS A 263 4.33 -3.91 8.74
C HIS A 263 2.88 -4.23 8.38
N ARG A 264 2.30 -5.27 9.00
CA ARG A 264 0.89 -5.71 8.89
C ARG A 264 0.43 -6.23 7.53
N ASP A 265 1.27 -6.25 6.51
CA ASP A 265 0.89 -6.67 5.15
C ASP A 265 2.02 -7.41 4.44
N ILE A 266 2.65 -8.35 5.16
CA ILE A 266 3.72 -9.20 4.61
C ILE A 266 3.08 -10.30 3.75
N ILE A 267 3.09 -10.08 2.43
CA ILE A 267 2.51 -10.99 1.43
C ILE A 267 3.50 -11.26 0.31
N LEU A 268 3.24 -12.28 -0.53
CA LEU A 268 4.17 -12.68 -1.60
C LEU A 268 4.51 -11.54 -2.58
N SER A 269 3.58 -10.62 -2.84
CA SER A 269 3.77 -9.48 -3.75
C SER A 269 4.58 -8.33 -3.14
N ASN A 270 4.68 -8.26 -1.82
CA ASN A 270 5.38 -7.20 -1.09
C ASN A 270 6.83 -7.59 -0.74
N ILE A 271 7.28 -8.75 -1.22
CA ILE A 271 8.64 -9.25 -1.02
C ILE A 271 9.36 -9.25 -2.37
N PHE A 272 10.38 -8.42 -2.46
CA PHE A 272 11.12 -8.13 -3.67
C PHE A 272 12.48 -8.83 -3.69
N ILE A 273 13.00 -9.07 -4.89
CA ILE A 273 14.28 -9.75 -5.11
C ILE A 273 15.18 -8.82 -5.93
N GLN A 274 16.37 -8.54 -5.40
CA GLN A 274 17.38 -7.71 -6.03
C GLN A 274 18.62 -8.56 -6.33
N THR A 275 19.22 -8.43 -7.50
CA THR A 275 20.54 -9.03 -7.79
C THR A 275 21.60 -8.46 -6.85
N SER A 276 22.38 -9.34 -6.23
CA SER A 276 23.58 -8.97 -5.48
C SER A 276 24.83 -9.41 -6.26
N ASN A 277 25.82 -8.54 -6.36
CA ASN A 277 27.13 -8.88 -6.93
C ASN A 277 28.04 -9.59 -5.90
N GLU A 278 27.63 -9.63 -4.64
CA GLU A 278 28.34 -10.22 -3.51
C GLU A 278 27.71 -11.59 -3.20
N ALA A 279 28.04 -12.61 -3.99
CA ALA A 279 28.01 -13.98 -3.47
C ALA A 279 29.31 -14.17 -2.68
N ASP A 280 29.37 -13.61 -1.48
CA ASP A 280 30.56 -13.73 -0.66
C ASP A 280 30.84 -15.20 -0.29
N ASN A 281 29.82 -16.07 -0.37
CA ASN A 281 29.89 -17.46 0.10
C ASN A 281 29.08 -18.40 -0.84
N GLU A 282 29.52 -19.65 -1.02
CA GLU A 282 28.82 -20.72 -1.78
C GLU A 282 27.42 -21.12 -1.23
N TRP A 283 26.93 -20.42 -0.19
CA TRP A 283 25.78 -20.79 0.64
C TRP A 283 24.59 -19.83 0.51
N GLU A 284 24.66 -18.84 -0.36
CA GLU A 284 23.58 -17.89 -0.60
C GLU A 284 23.37 -17.72 -2.11
N TYR A 285 22.12 -17.56 -2.52
CA TYR A 285 21.87 -17.09 -3.87
C TYR A 285 22.42 -15.65 -3.98
N PRO A 286 23.02 -15.26 -5.12
CA PRO A 286 23.56 -13.91 -5.36
C PRO A 286 22.42 -12.89 -5.54
N VAL A 287 21.53 -12.82 -4.56
CA VAL A 287 20.37 -11.95 -4.51
C VAL A 287 20.13 -11.49 -3.09
N THR A 288 19.54 -10.31 -2.96
CA THR A 288 19.04 -9.79 -1.69
C THR A 288 17.52 -9.84 -1.73
N VAL A 289 16.91 -10.42 -0.70
CA VAL A 289 15.47 -10.41 -0.50
C VAL A 289 15.12 -9.18 0.34
N LYS A 290 14.17 -8.38 -0.12
CA LYS A 290 13.79 -7.09 0.46
C LYS A 290 12.29 -7.02 0.71
N LEU A 291 11.89 -6.60 1.91
CA LEU A 291 10.51 -6.29 2.24
C LEU A 291 10.18 -4.85 1.80
N GLY A 292 9.04 -4.66 1.17
CA GLY A 292 8.55 -3.36 0.72
C GLY A 292 7.04 -3.22 0.85
N ASP A 293 6.52 -2.10 0.34
CA ASP A 293 5.13 -1.66 0.47
C ASP A 293 4.67 -1.41 1.92
N TRP A 294 4.79 -0.16 2.36
CA TRP A 294 4.59 0.24 3.76
C TRP A 294 3.25 0.93 3.99
N GLY A 295 2.32 0.85 3.04
CA GLY A 295 1.00 1.51 3.11
C GLY A 295 0.12 1.04 4.28
N CYS A 296 0.36 -0.17 4.79
CA CYS A 296 -0.37 -0.74 5.93
C CYS A 296 0.38 -0.66 7.26
N ALA A 297 1.63 -0.18 7.22
CA ALA A 297 2.50 -0.15 8.38
C ALA A 297 2.03 0.89 9.40
N ILE A 298 2.23 0.59 10.68
CA ILE A 298 1.83 1.45 11.80
C ILE A 298 2.94 1.45 12.83
N SER A 299 3.27 2.64 13.36
CA SER A 299 4.21 2.76 14.47
C SER A 299 3.51 2.60 15.83
N GLN A 300 4.27 2.19 16.83
CA GLN A 300 3.74 1.93 18.16
C GLN A 300 3.21 3.20 18.82
N SER A 301 3.90 4.34 18.63
CA SER A 301 3.42 5.63 19.13
C SER A 301 2.11 6.06 18.45
N GLU A 302 1.93 5.79 17.17
CA GLU A 302 0.68 6.10 16.47
C GLU A 302 -0.47 5.21 16.96
N TRP A 303 -0.20 3.91 17.15
CA TRP A 303 -1.17 2.96 17.68
C TRP A 303 -1.60 3.29 19.12
N THR A 304 -0.64 3.60 20.00
CA THR A 304 -0.91 3.76 21.44
C THR A 304 -1.27 5.19 21.84
N ASN A 305 -0.58 6.18 21.27
CA ASN A 305 -0.72 7.59 21.64
C ASN A 305 -1.52 8.39 20.61
N GLY A 306 -1.58 7.94 19.36
CA GLY A 306 -2.32 8.60 18.27
C GLY A 306 -3.85 8.43 18.35
N GLY A 307 -4.36 7.62 19.28
CA GLY A 307 -5.79 7.40 19.46
C GLY A 307 -6.46 6.65 18.31
N LEU A 308 -5.68 5.99 17.46
CA LEU A 308 -6.17 5.15 16.37
C LEU A 308 -7.09 4.05 16.91
N LYS A 309 -8.23 3.86 16.25
CA LYS A 309 -9.10 2.71 16.47
C LYS A 309 -8.77 1.65 15.45
N VAL A 310 -9.18 0.41 15.73
CA VAL A 310 -9.04 -0.72 14.79
C VAL A 310 -9.70 -0.41 13.44
N THR A 311 -10.76 0.38 13.42
CA THR A 311 -11.46 0.83 12.19
C THR A 311 -10.66 1.81 11.35
N ASP A 312 -9.67 2.46 11.93
CA ASP A 312 -8.86 3.51 11.29
C ASP A 312 -7.57 2.91 10.71
N LEU A 313 -7.32 1.63 10.99
CA LEU A 313 -6.15 0.92 10.48
C LEU A 313 -6.32 0.65 8.99
N PRO A 314 -5.24 0.82 8.18
CA PRO A 314 -5.25 0.41 6.78
C PRO A 314 -5.68 -1.05 6.62
N THR A 315 -6.43 -1.30 5.54
CA THR A 315 -6.91 -2.64 5.20
C THR A 315 -5.77 -3.49 4.68
N VAL A 316 -5.59 -4.65 5.30
CA VAL A 316 -4.57 -5.65 4.94
C VAL A 316 -5.16 -6.73 4.03
N ASP A 317 -4.32 -7.53 3.36
CA ASP A 317 -4.79 -8.66 2.57
C ASP A 317 -5.53 -9.70 3.46
N ALA A 318 -6.77 -10.02 3.08
CA ALA A 318 -7.64 -10.91 3.85
C ALA A 318 -7.11 -12.34 3.94
N ALA A 319 -6.39 -12.83 2.93
CA ALA A 319 -5.83 -14.17 2.92
C ALA A 319 -4.62 -14.30 3.87
N TYR A 320 -4.01 -13.17 4.23
CA TYR A 320 -2.84 -13.12 5.13
C TYR A 320 -3.19 -12.61 6.53
N LYS A 321 -4.48 -12.43 6.84
CA LYS A 321 -4.92 -11.91 8.11
C LYS A 321 -4.76 -12.97 9.22
N PRO A 322 -4.06 -12.67 10.33
CA PRO A 322 -3.95 -13.59 11.45
C PRO A 322 -5.27 -13.67 12.24
N PRO A 323 -5.48 -14.72 13.07
CA PRO A 323 -6.72 -14.95 13.82
C PRO A 323 -7.17 -13.77 14.69
N GLU A 324 -6.23 -12.97 15.20
CA GLU A 324 -6.45 -11.77 16.01
C GLU A 324 -6.67 -10.48 15.21
N ALA A 325 -6.85 -10.58 13.89
CA ALA A 325 -7.24 -9.50 12.98
C ALA A 325 -6.16 -8.45 12.58
N ALA A 326 -4.89 -8.85 12.52
CA ALA A 326 -3.75 -8.01 12.07
C ALA A 326 -3.58 -6.72 12.89
N LEU A 327 -3.73 -6.82 14.21
CA LEU A 327 -3.41 -5.71 15.11
C LEU A 327 -1.89 -5.42 15.09
N PRO A 328 -1.45 -4.17 15.30
CA PRO A 328 -0.02 -3.85 15.38
C PRO A 328 0.68 -4.66 16.48
N ALA A 329 1.54 -5.59 16.10
CA ALA A 329 2.36 -6.44 16.96
C ALA A 329 3.37 -7.22 16.12
N GLU A 330 4.54 -7.55 16.68
CA GLU A 330 5.52 -8.43 16.03
C GLU A 330 4.90 -9.78 15.63
N ALA A 331 4.06 -10.34 16.50
CA ALA A 331 3.37 -11.60 16.25
C ALA A 331 2.48 -11.59 14.98
N THR A 332 1.95 -10.43 14.57
CA THR A 332 1.20 -10.27 13.32
C THR A 332 2.11 -10.49 12.11
N ASP A 333 3.25 -9.80 12.09
CA ASP A 333 4.24 -9.93 11.02
C ASP A 333 4.81 -11.36 10.96
N ILE A 334 5.03 -12.00 12.13
CA ILE A 334 5.50 -13.39 12.21
C ILE A 334 4.48 -14.38 11.63
N TYR A 335 3.19 -14.20 11.91
CA TYR A 335 2.15 -15.06 11.34
C TYR A 335 2.10 -14.95 9.81
N GLN A 336 2.20 -13.73 9.30
CA GLN A 336 2.23 -13.45 7.86
C GLN A 336 3.47 -14.06 7.19
N ILE A 337 4.64 -14.00 7.84
CA ILE A 337 5.84 -14.76 7.41
C ILE A 337 5.52 -16.26 7.34
N GLY A 338 4.84 -16.82 8.35
CA GLY A 338 4.40 -18.22 8.34
C GLY A 338 3.56 -18.57 7.11
N LEU A 339 2.59 -17.74 6.75
CA LEU A 339 1.75 -17.95 5.58
C LEU A 339 2.53 -17.83 4.27
N VAL A 340 3.42 -16.84 4.15
CA VAL A 340 4.34 -16.70 3.01
C VAL A 340 5.20 -17.94 2.85
N MET A 341 5.79 -18.43 3.95
CA MET A 341 6.64 -19.62 3.92
C MET A 341 5.84 -20.89 3.60
N GLY A 342 4.60 -20.99 4.06
CA GLY A 342 3.68 -22.06 3.67
C GLY A 342 3.37 -22.07 2.16
N CYS A 343 3.17 -20.88 1.59
CA CYS A 343 3.00 -20.72 0.14
C CYS A 343 4.26 -21.20 -0.62
N ILE A 344 5.44 -20.79 -0.16
CA ILE A 344 6.72 -21.21 -0.76
C ILE A 344 6.92 -22.72 -0.66
N TYR A 345 6.70 -23.30 0.52
CA TYR A 345 6.81 -24.74 0.78
C TYR A 345 5.93 -25.56 -0.16
N ARG A 346 4.72 -25.08 -0.42
CA ARG A 346 3.76 -25.75 -1.31
C ARG A 346 3.86 -25.34 -2.77
N THR A 347 4.67 -24.33 -3.08
CA THR A 347 4.67 -23.67 -4.38
C THR A 347 3.24 -23.24 -4.78
N ALA A 348 2.57 -22.55 -3.86
CA ALA A 348 1.21 -22.05 -3.99
C ALA A 348 1.21 -20.51 -4.08
N ASP A 349 0.32 -19.98 -4.91
CA ASP A 349 0.12 -18.55 -5.14
C ASP A 349 -0.66 -17.84 -4.03
N GLN A 350 -1.36 -18.60 -3.18
CA GLN A 350 -2.10 -18.09 -2.04
C GLN A 350 -2.01 -19.05 -0.84
N PRO A 351 -2.21 -18.53 0.39
CA PRO A 351 -2.30 -19.35 1.59
C PRO A 351 -3.48 -20.33 1.51
N ASP A 352 -3.33 -21.51 2.10
CA ASP A 352 -4.40 -22.49 2.25
C ASP A 352 -4.93 -22.44 3.69
N GLU A 353 -6.25 -22.43 3.84
CA GLU A 353 -6.93 -22.41 5.16
C GLU A 353 -6.58 -23.63 6.03
N HIS A 354 -6.15 -24.75 5.43
CA HIS A 354 -5.93 -26.02 6.13
C HIS A 354 -4.45 -26.32 6.38
N TRP A 355 -3.70 -25.36 6.95
CA TRP A 355 -2.26 -25.55 7.19
C TRP A 355 -1.92 -26.72 8.12
N GLU A 356 -2.84 -27.06 9.03
CA GLU A 356 -2.73 -28.17 9.98
C GLU A 356 -2.69 -29.56 9.30
N THR A 357 -3.15 -29.65 8.04
CA THR A 357 -3.13 -30.89 7.26
C THR A 357 -1.80 -31.14 6.55
N TRP A 358 -0.84 -30.22 6.68
CA TRP A 358 0.46 -30.33 6.05
C TRP A 358 1.23 -31.50 6.62
N SER A 359 1.41 -32.54 5.81
CA SER A 359 2.33 -33.63 6.11
C SER A 359 3.69 -33.32 5.51
N SER A 360 4.75 -33.79 6.19
CA SER A 360 6.11 -33.77 5.64
C SER A 360 6.11 -34.43 4.26
N SER A 361 6.37 -33.63 3.22
CA SER A 361 6.73 -34.17 1.92
C SER A 361 8.18 -34.64 1.96
N MET A 362 8.54 -35.68 1.20
CA MET A 362 9.91 -36.23 1.16
C MET A 362 10.99 -35.26 0.66
N LEU A 363 10.66 -33.98 0.38
CA LEU A 363 11.54 -33.02 -0.27
C LEU A 363 11.94 -31.82 0.58
N PHE A 364 11.34 -31.59 1.76
CA PHE A 364 11.74 -30.48 2.65
C PHE A 364 12.23 -30.99 4.01
N PRO A 365 13.21 -30.32 4.64
CA PRO A 365 13.62 -30.64 6.00
C PRO A 365 12.46 -30.44 6.98
N GLU A 366 12.23 -31.41 7.86
CA GLU A 366 11.23 -31.38 8.95
C GLU A 366 11.34 -30.08 9.78
N GLN A 367 12.56 -29.52 9.87
CA GLN A 367 12.86 -28.30 10.60
C GLN A 367 12.19 -27.05 10.02
N LEU A 368 12.13 -26.90 8.68
CA LEU A 368 11.47 -25.74 8.08
C LEU A 368 9.98 -25.79 8.36
N LEU A 369 9.36 -26.96 8.19
CA LEU A 369 7.93 -27.15 8.45
C LEU A 369 7.58 -26.85 9.93
N LEU A 370 8.44 -27.26 10.87
CA LEU A 370 8.26 -26.95 12.30
C LEU A 370 8.31 -25.45 12.59
N LEU A 371 9.23 -24.72 11.95
CA LEU A 371 9.29 -23.25 12.08
C LEU A 371 8.09 -22.57 11.45
N ILE A 372 7.62 -23.04 10.29
CA ILE A 372 6.40 -22.51 9.67
C ILE A 372 5.21 -22.73 10.61
N ALA A 373 5.07 -23.95 11.15
CA ALA A 373 3.98 -24.29 12.07
C ALA A 373 4.02 -23.44 13.36
N SER A 374 5.21 -23.14 13.90
CA SER A 374 5.30 -22.26 15.08
C SER A 374 4.94 -20.81 14.78
N CYS A 375 5.24 -20.31 13.58
CA CYS A 375 4.79 -18.98 13.13
C CYS A 375 3.26 -18.91 13.02
N LEU A 376 2.61 -20.02 12.67
CA LEU A 376 1.15 -20.12 12.46
C LEU A 376 0.36 -20.47 13.72
N ALA A 377 0.97 -20.40 14.91
CA ALA A 377 0.27 -20.63 16.17
C ALA A 377 -0.93 -19.67 16.34
N THR A 378 -2.06 -20.22 16.78
CA THR A 378 -3.32 -19.46 16.95
C THR A 378 -3.14 -18.32 17.94
N GLU A 379 -2.51 -18.59 19.09
CA GLU A 379 -2.24 -17.60 20.12
C GLU A 379 -0.98 -16.78 19.74
N PRO A 380 -1.07 -15.44 19.64
CA PRO A 380 0.06 -14.61 19.23
C PRO A 380 1.31 -14.78 20.09
N GLY A 381 1.13 -15.00 21.40
CA GLY A 381 2.23 -15.19 22.36
C GLY A 381 2.93 -16.55 22.27
N GLU A 382 2.41 -17.51 21.51
CA GLU A 382 3.05 -18.81 21.25
C GLU A 382 3.95 -18.78 20.00
N ARG A 383 3.84 -17.72 19.19
CA ARG A 383 4.67 -17.53 18.00
C ARG A 383 6.09 -17.15 18.40
N PRO A 384 7.12 -17.59 17.64
CA PRO A 384 8.50 -17.16 17.88
C PRO A 384 8.67 -15.66 17.63
N THR A 385 9.65 -15.04 18.27
CA THR A 385 10.09 -13.69 17.88
C THR A 385 10.88 -13.75 16.58
N ALA A 386 11.03 -12.62 15.89
CA ALA A 386 11.90 -12.50 14.74
C ALA A 386 13.36 -12.85 15.10
N ARG A 387 13.78 -12.54 16.33
CA ARG A 387 15.09 -12.93 16.86
C ARG A 387 15.23 -14.46 16.97
N ASP A 388 14.19 -15.16 17.45
CA ASP A 388 14.19 -16.62 17.54
C ASP A 388 14.32 -17.27 16.16
N LEU A 389 13.63 -16.72 15.15
CA LEU A 389 13.74 -17.18 13.76
C LEU A 389 15.15 -16.99 13.20
N ILE A 390 15.78 -15.82 13.41
CA ILE A 390 17.17 -15.57 13.00
C ILE A 390 18.11 -16.59 13.64
N ASN A 391 17.99 -16.81 14.96
CA ASN A 391 18.82 -17.76 15.70
C ASN A 391 18.62 -19.19 15.20
N ALA A 392 17.38 -19.59 14.88
CA ALA A 392 17.07 -20.92 14.35
C ALA A 392 17.71 -21.14 12.97
N VAL A 393 17.64 -20.16 12.06
CA VAL A 393 18.29 -20.25 10.75
C VAL A 393 19.82 -20.35 10.90
N GLN A 394 20.42 -19.53 11.76
CA GLN A 394 21.87 -19.58 12.00
C GLN A 394 22.31 -20.94 12.55
N LEU A 395 21.59 -21.47 13.55
CA LEU A 395 21.89 -22.78 14.11
C LEU A 395 21.82 -23.90 13.06
N LEU A 396 20.82 -23.87 12.18
CA LEU A 396 20.68 -24.85 11.10
C LEU A 396 21.78 -24.73 10.04
N ARG A 397 22.19 -23.49 9.71
CA ARG A 397 23.35 -23.23 8.83
C ARG A 397 24.63 -23.84 9.42
N ASP A 398 24.83 -23.71 10.72
CA ASP A 398 26.02 -24.20 11.42
C ASP A 398 26.04 -25.71 11.65
N THR A 399 24.87 -26.34 11.85
CA THR A 399 24.74 -27.74 12.29
C THR A 399 24.45 -28.76 11.18
N CYS A 400 24.22 -28.34 9.93
CA CYS A 400 23.92 -29.24 8.82
C CYS A 400 25.04 -29.27 7.74
N PRO A 401 26.10 -30.09 7.87
CA PRO A 401 27.20 -30.14 6.90
C PRO A 401 27.00 -31.06 5.68
N VAL A 402 26.07 -32.02 5.72
CA VAL A 402 26.23 -33.28 4.94
C VAL A 402 25.23 -33.48 3.79
N ASP A 403 24.08 -32.83 3.77
CA ASP A 403 23.10 -32.91 2.66
C ASP A 403 22.75 -31.50 2.15
N ARG A 404 23.78 -30.75 1.76
CA ARG A 404 23.59 -29.36 1.34
C ARG A 404 23.17 -29.31 -0.15
N PRO A 405 22.04 -28.68 -0.50
CA PRO A 405 21.69 -28.44 -1.90
C PRO A 405 22.80 -27.57 -2.50
N VAL A 406 23.62 -28.18 -3.36
CA VAL A 406 24.64 -27.46 -4.13
C VAL A 406 23.90 -26.61 -5.15
N TRP A 407 24.18 -25.31 -5.17
CA TRP A 407 23.73 -24.42 -6.23
C TRP A 407 24.17 -25.01 -7.58
N SER A 408 23.22 -25.42 -8.43
CA SER A 408 23.51 -26.15 -9.67
C SER A 408 23.99 -25.27 -10.81
N GLY A 409 24.24 -23.98 -10.57
CA GLY A 409 24.60 -23.02 -11.63
C GLY A 409 23.44 -22.21 -12.17
N ASP A 410 22.21 -22.67 -11.96
CA ASP A 410 21.01 -22.00 -12.42
C ASP A 410 20.45 -21.20 -11.24
N LEU A 411 20.54 -19.88 -11.31
CA LEU A 411 19.55 -19.03 -10.63
C LEU A 411 18.15 -19.57 -10.99
N PRO A 412 17.14 -19.45 -10.10
CA PRO A 412 15.77 -19.43 -10.60
C PRO A 412 15.79 -18.45 -11.76
N VAL A 413 15.56 -18.93 -12.99
CA VAL A 413 15.73 -18.13 -14.21
C VAL A 413 14.67 -17.03 -14.17
N MET A 414 14.95 -15.99 -13.43
CA MET A 414 14.16 -14.80 -13.28
C MET A 414 14.87 -13.84 -14.23
N GLU A 415 14.36 -13.77 -15.46
CA GLU A 415 14.82 -12.77 -16.42
C GLU A 415 14.77 -11.40 -15.74
N LYS A 416 15.78 -10.55 -15.99
CA LYS A 416 15.75 -9.15 -15.55
C LYS A 416 14.44 -8.54 -16.02
N MET A 417 13.65 -8.03 -15.08
CA MET A 417 12.42 -7.29 -15.39
C MET A 417 12.74 -5.88 -15.89
#